data_AF-A0A0S8G597-F1
#
_entry.id   AF-A0A0S8G597-F1
#
_cell.length_a   1.000
_cell.length_b   1.000
_cell.length_c   1.000
_cell.angle_alpha   90.00
_cell.angle_beta   90.00
_cell.angle_gamma   90.00
#
_symmetry.space_group_name_H-M   'P 1'
#
loop_
_entity.id
_entity.type
_entity.pdbx_description
1 polymer ?
#
loop_
_entity_poly.entity_id
_entity_poly.type
_entity_poly.pdbx_seq_one_letter_code
_entity_poly.pdbx_strand_id
1 'polypeptide(L)'
;KKDVSFDAVLGVLHMECTLYIRDPSGVEKQERYMAKKHPVSAAEVEKWLAKHGFSILHLFGDRKGNPYTSQSERAIFWAQNGPL
;
A
#
# COMPACT_ATOMS: atom_id res chain seq x y z
N LYS A 1 -7.13 9.11 18.48
CA LYS A 1 -7.18 7.74 19.04
C LYS A 1 -6.71 6.80 17.94
N LYS A 2 -6.08 5.66 18.26
CA LYS A 2 -5.43 4.81 17.25
C LYS A 2 -6.50 4.04 16.48
N ASP A 3 -6.92 4.61 15.35
CA ASP A 3 -7.95 4.08 14.44
C ASP A 3 -7.37 3.03 13.48
N VAL A 4 -6.29 2.36 13.89
CA VAL A 4 -5.54 1.37 13.12
C VAL A 4 -4.96 0.31 14.05
N SER A 5 -5.20 -0.96 13.76
CA SER A 5 -4.59 -2.12 14.44
C SER A 5 -4.12 -3.16 13.43
N PHE A 6 -3.07 -3.91 13.76
CA PHE A 6 -2.53 -4.96 12.91
C PHE A 6 -2.67 -6.32 13.60
N ASP A 7 -3.37 -7.24 12.96
CA ASP A 7 -3.41 -8.65 13.33
C ASP A 7 -2.23 -9.36 12.66
N ALA A 8 -1.19 -9.65 13.45
CA ALA A 8 0.03 -10.30 12.96
C ALA A 8 -0.16 -11.78 12.61
N VAL A 9 -1.17 -12.44 13.18
CA VAL A 9 -1.47 -13.86 12.88
C VAL A 9 -2.14 -13.97 11.53
N LEU A 10 -3.10 -13.09 11.25
CA LEU A 10 -3.81 -13.05 9.98
C LEU A 10 -3.09 -12.22 8.90
N GLY A 11 -2.11 -11.41 9.29
CA GLY A 11 -1.46 -10.43 8.40
C GLY A 11 -2.45 -9.37 7.91
N VAL A 12 -3.37 -8.91 8.76
CA VAL A 12 -4.45 -7.97 8.36
C VAL A 12 -4.35 -6.69 9.16
N LEU A 13 -4.33 -5.57 8.45
CA LEU A 13 -4.50 -4.24 8.98
C LEU A 13 -6.01 -3.91 9.05
N HIS A 14 -6.49 -3.64 10.25
CA HIS A 14 -7.80 -3.08 10.50
C HIS A 14 -7.66 -1.57 10.64
N MET A 15 -8.51 -0.81 9.94
CA MET A 15 -8.51 0.64 10.02
C MET A 15 -9.94 1.18 10.02
N GLU A 16 -10.24 2.11 10.92
CA GLU A 16 -11.48 2.88 10.82
C GLU A 16 -11.28 3.97 9.76
N CYS A 17 -12.07 3.87 8.70
CA CYS A 17 -12.07 4.80 7.60
C CYS A 17 -13.27 5.72 7.71
N THR A 18 -13.06 6.99 7.37
CA THR A 18 -14.15 7.91 7.05
C THR A 18 -14.18 8.14 5.55
N LEU A 19 -15.27 7.76 4.89
CA LEU A 19 -15.55 8.04 3.49
C LEU A 19 -16.35 9.32 3.37
N TYR A 20 -15.92 10.22 2.49
CA TYR A 20 -16.65 11.42 2.12
C TYR A 20 -17.11 11.27 0.67
N ILE A 21 -18.43 11.33 0.46
CA ILE A 21 -19.06 11.21 -0.85
C ILE A 21 -19.73 12.53 -1.16
N ARG A 22 -19.38 13.15 -2.28
CA ARG A 22 -20.13 14.28 -2.84
C ARG A 22 -20.81 13.79 -4.11
N ASP A 23 -22.14 13.84 -4.14
CA ASP A 23 -22.90 13.47 -5.33
C ASP A 23 -22.91 14.60 -6.38
N PRO A 24 -23.37 14.34 -7.62
CA PRO A 24 -23.42 15.36 -8.67
C PRO A 24 -24.34 16.55 -8.36
N SER A 25 -25.28 16.41 -7.42
CA SER A 25 -26.13 17.51 -6.96
C SER A 25 -25.44 18.41 -5.92
N GLY A 26 -24.25 18.02 -5.47
CA GLY A 26 -23.46 18.75 -4.48
C GLY A 26 -23.76 18.36 -3.04
N VAL A 27 -24.62 17.37 -2.81
CA VAL A 27 -24.90 16.87 -1.45
C VAL A 27 -23.71 16.04 -0.98
N GLU A 28 -23.22 16.35 0.23
CA GLU A 28 -22.16 15.60 0.88
C GLU A 28 -22.71 14.60 1.89
N LYS A 29 -22.12 13.41 1.90
CA LYS A 29 -22.38 12.35 2.87
C LYS A 29 -21.07 11.86 3.46
N GLN A 30 -21.10 11.58 4.76
CA GLN A 30 -19.99 11.00 5.50
C GLN A 30 -20.39 9.62 6.01
N GLU A 31 -19.56 8.62 5.74
CA GLU A 31 -19.76 7.25 6.22
C GLU A 31 -18.51 6.77 6.97
N ARG A 32 -18.71 6.11 8.12
CA ARG A 32 -17.62 5.45 8.85
C ARG A 32 -17.73 3.96 8.66
N TYR A 33 -16.61 3.32 8.36
CA TYR A 33 -16.56 1.88 8.16
C TYR A 33 -15.21 1.31 8.59
N MET A 34 -15.21 0.03 8.93
CA MET A 34 -13.99 -0.70 9.28
C MET A 34 -13.43 -1.36 8.02
N ALA A 35 -12.31 -0.85 7.51
CA ALA A 35 -11.60 -1.49 6.40
C ALA A 35 -10.62 -2.55 6.91
N LYS A 36 -10.48 -3.62 6.12
CA LYS A 36 -9.47 -4.66 6.31
C LYS A 36 -8.55 -4.65 5.10
N LYS A 37 -7.25 -4.53 5.33
CA LYS A 37 -6.23 -4.54 4.27
C LYS A 37 -5.18 -5.59 4.58
N HIS A 38 -4.65 -6.25 3.57
CA HIS A 38 -3.49 -7.12 3.71
C HIS A 38 -2.24 -6.33 3.28
N PRO A 39 -1.43 -5.78 4.20
CA PRO A 39 -0.18 -5.13 3.84
C PRO A 39 0.80 -6.20 3.39
N VAL A 40 1.12 -6.16 2.10
CA VAL A 40 2.09 -7.07 1.49
C VAL A 40 3.50 -6.60 1.82
N SER A 41 4.42 -7.54 2.07
CA SER A 41 5.83 -7.24 2.28
C SER A 41 6.51 -6.84 0.97
N ALA A 42 7.62 -6.09 1.06
CA ALA A 42 8.45 -5.78 -0.10
C ALA A 42 8.90 -7.06 -0.84
N ALA A 43 9.30 -8.09 -0.07
CA ALA A 43 9.74 -9.38 -0.62
C ALA A 43 8.63 -10.14 -1.39
N GLU A 44 7.36 -10.01 -0.99
CA GLU A 44 6.24 -10.58 -1.75
C GLU A 44 6.06 -9.87 -3.08
N VAL A 45 6.10 -8.54 -3.07
CA VAL A 45 5.98 -7.74 -4.30
C VAL A 45 7.13 -8.03 -5.26
N GLU A 46 8.36 -8.16 -4.76
CA GLU A 46 9.53 -8.56 -5.56
C GLU A 46 9.31 -9.90 -6.27
N LYS A 47 8.82 -10.91 -5.53
CA LYS A 47 8.51 -12.23 -6.09
C LYS A 47 7.41 -12.15 -7.15
N TRP A 48 6.38 -11.33 -6.95
CA TRP A 48 5.31 -11.17 -7.93
C TRP A 48 5.80 -10.48 -9.19
N LEU A 49 6.55 -9.39 -9.06
CA LEU A 49 7.14 -8.68 -10.20
C LEU A 49 8.02 -9.62 -11.02
N ALA A 50 8.94 -10.35 -10.37
CA ALA A 50 9.80 -11.32 -11.04
C ALA A 50 9.00 -12.44 -11.73
N LYS A 51 7.99 -13.01 -11.07
CA LYS A 51 7.10 -14.03 -11.63
C LYS A 51 6.38 -13.57 -12.90
N HIS A 52 6.11 -12.27 -13.02
CA HIS A 52 5.43 -11.67 -14.17
C HIS A 52 6.38 -11.04 -15.19
N GLY A 53 7.69 -11.32 -15.11
CA GLY A 53 8.67 -10.86 -16.09
C GLY A 53 9.10 -9.40 -15.93
N PHE A 54 8.83 -8.78 -14.78
CA PHE A 54 9.29 -7.44 -14.48
C PHE A 54 10.67 -7.44 -13.86
N SER A 55 11.50 -6.49 -14.29
CA SER A 55 12.78 -6.17 -13.65
C SER A 55 12.63 -4.88 -12.83
N ILE A 56 13.01 -4.91 -11.56
CA ILE A 56 12.98 -3.75 -10.66
C ILE A 56 14.19 -2.86 -10.98
N LEU A 57 13.91 -1.62 -11.38
CA LEU A 57 14.93 -0.61 -11.67
C LEU A 57 15.33 0.14 -10.39
N HIS A 58 14.33 0.52 -9.58
CA HIS A 58 14.53 1.22 -8.33
C HIS A 58 13.52 0.80 -7.26
N LEU A 59 13.97 0.88 -6.00
CA LEU A 59 13.15 0.64 -4.83
C LEU A 59 13.39 1.75 -3.79
N PHE A 60 12.35 2.53 -3.52
CA PHE A 60 12.43 3.68 -2.61
C PHE A 60 11.61 3.48 -1.33
N GLY A 61 12.13 4.01 -0.22
CA GLY A 61 11.48 4.00 1.09
C GLY A 61 10.46 5.13 1.27
N ASP A 62 10.53 6.16 0.43
CA ASP A 62 9.65 7.32 0.48
C ASP A 62 9.50 8.03 -0.89
N ARG A 63 8.67 9.08 -0.92
CA ARG A 63 8.43 9.89 -2.13
C ARG A 63 9.51 10.95 -2.39
N LYS A 64 10.55 11.03 -1.55
CA LYS A 64 11.69 11.92 -1.75
C LYS A 64 12.83 11.21 -2.50
N GLY A 65 12.67 9.91 -2.79
CA GLY A 65 13.66 9.12 -3.52
C GLY A 65 14.72 8.51 -2.59
N ASN A 66 14.50 8.48 -1.27
CA ASN A 66 15.42 7.79 -0.38
C ASN A 66 15.36 6.27 -0.62
N PRO A 67 16.51 5.56 -0.60
CA PRO A 67 16.53 4.11 -0.75
C PRO A 67 15.64 3.41 0.28
N TYR A 68 15.01 2.32 -0.12
CA TYR A 68 14.27 1.48 0.80
C TYR A 68 15.19 0.79 1.83
N THR A 69 14.70 0.69 3.06
CA THR A 69 15.34 -0.03 4.16
C THR A 69 14.28 -0.80 4.95
N SER A 70 14.70 -1.72 5.82
CA SER A 70 13.77 -2.44 6.73
C SER A 70 13.04 -1.52 7.72
N GLN A 71 13.49 -0.27 7.88
CA GLN A 71 12.86 0.74 8.73
C GLN A 71 11.93 1.68 7.93
N SER A 72 11.85 1.51 6.60
CA SER A 72 10.99 2.34 5.77
C SER A 72 9.51 2.01 6.02
N GLU A 73 8.69 3.04 6.19
CA GLU A 73 7.24 2.87 6.37
C GLU A 73 6.53 2.45 5.07
N ARG A 74 7.24 2.50 3.94
CA ARG A 74 6.71 2.24 2.60
C ARG A 74 7.79 1.62 1.72
N ALA A 75 7.35 0.83 0.74
CA ALA A 75 8.14 0.42 -0.41
C ALA A 75 7.50 0.97 -1.70
N ILE A 76 8.27 1.63 -2.54
CA ILE A 76 7.86 2.16 -3.84
C ILE A 76 8.72 1.51 -4.92
N PHE A 77 8.10 0.66 -5.72
CA PHE A 77 8.76 -0.09 -6.80
C PHE A 77 8.65 0.66 -8.12
N TRP A 78 9.78 0.83 -8.79
CA TRP A 78 9.85 1.23 -10.19
C TRP A 78 10.34 0.01 -10.96
N ALA A 79 9.50 -0.55 -11.82
CA ALA A 79 9.80 -1.77 -12.55
C ALA A 79 9.39 -1.64 -14.01
N GLN A 80 10.14 -2.31 -14.89
CA GLN A 80 9.82 -2.39 -16.32
C GLN A 80 9.45 -3.82 -16.70
N ASN A 81 8.51 -3.96 -17.63
CA ASN A 81 8.16 -5.25 -18.22
C ASN A 81 9.04 -5.49 -19.47
N GLY A 82 9.64 -6.67 -19.56
CA GLY A 82 10.51 -7.04 -20.67
C GLY A 82 12.01 -6.95 -20.34
N PRO A 83 12.87 -7.36 -21.28
CA PRO A 83 14.32 -7.41 -21.06
C PRO A 83 14.89 -6.01 -20.74
N LEU A 84 15.94 -6.01 -19.90
CA LEU A 84 16.78 -4.84 -19.62
C LEU A 84 17.53 -4.38 -20.87
#